data_AF-A0A931JYD3-F1
#
_entry.id   AF-A0A931JYD3-F1
#
_cell.length_a   1.000
_cell.length_b   1.000
_cell.length_c   1.000
_cell.angle_alpha   90.00
_cell.angle_beta   90.00
_cell.angle_gamma   90.00
#
_symmetry.space_group_name_H-M   'P 1'
#
loop_
_entity.id
_entity.type
_entity.pdbx_description
1 polymer ?
#
loop_
_entity_poly.entity_id
_entity_poly.type
_entity_poly.pdbx_seq_one_letter_code
_entity_poly.pdbx_strand_id
1 'polypeptide(L)'
;MPAEFAAHPIECPQGTVLFRADDACKGFVVVRSGRIRVSLTSRSGREVTLYRVGPGDICLQTFSCLVEGRRYAAEGVVETDLIAEIIPPEVFRQRLASDHVFRDAILRAVAHRFSDFEQLVEDVALSGLEARLARALLRLSDPQGHVTITHEALAVEVASGRAVISRTLGEFARRGWVALHRGEIEILKPEALKRAAD
;
A
#
# COMPACT_ATOMS: atom_id res chain seq x y z
N MET A 1 27.34 -16.72 15.18
CA MET A 1 27.39 -15.81 14.01
C MET A 1 28.01 -14.50 14.51
N PRO A 2 29.02 -13.92 13.84
CA PRO A 2 29.74 -12.76 14.37
C PRO A 2 28.90 -11.49 14.28
N ALA A 3 29.09 -10.61 15.26
CA ALA A 3 28.27 -9.44 15.59
C ALA A 3 28.42 -8.22 14.65
N GLU A 4 28.93 -8.39 13.43
CA GLU A 4 29.23 -7.28 12.49
C GLU A 4 28.10 -6.92 11.51
N PHE A 5 26.93 -7.59 11.62
CA PHE A 5 25.81 -7.45 10.68
C PHE A 5 24.54 -6.93 11.35
N ALA A 6 24.66 -5.88 12.15
CA ALA A 6 23.52 -5.37 12.90
C ALA A 6 22.54 -4.62 11.98
N ALA A 7 21.30 -5.10 11.94
CA ALA A 7 20.18 -4.27 11.53
C ALA A 7 19.99 -3.18 12.59
N HIS A 8 19.75 -1.94 12.16
CA HIS A 8 19.58 -0.82 13.08
C HIS A 8 18.10 -0.69 13.42
N PRO A 9 17.70 -0.84 14.69
CA PRO A 9 16.32 -0.58 15.07
C PRO A 9 16.00 0.90 14.86
N ILE A 10 14.80 1.17 14.39
CA ILE A 10 14.25 2.51 14.26
C ILE A 10 12.86 2.55 14.89
N GLU A 11 12.58 3.65 15.57
CA GLU A 11 11.25 4.01 16.04
C GLU A 11 10.87 5.33 15.40
N CYS A 12 9.71 5.40 14.78
CA CYS A 12 9.26 6.58 14.05
C CYS A 12 7.80 6.87 14.38
N PRO A 13 7.45 8.11 14.79
CA PRO A 13 6.06 8.47 14.99
C PRO A 13 5.31 8.53 13.66
N GLN A 14 3.98 8.40 13.74
CA GLN A 14 3.09 8.67 12.61
C GLN A 14 3.42 9.99 11.90
N GLY A 15 3.38 9.96 10.56
CA GLY A 15 3.68 11.11 9.70
C GLY A 15 5.16 11.24 9.31
N THR A 16 6.06 10.45 9.90
CA THR A 16 7.48 10.45 9.53
C THR A 16 7.68 9.99 8.09
N VAL A 17 8.45 10.74 7.30
CA VAL A 17 8.85 10.32 5.94
C VAL A 17 10.17 9.57 6.02
N LEU A 18 10.15 8.27 5.73
CA LEU A 18 11.32 7.39 5.79
C LEU A 18 12.26 7.58 4.60
N PHE A 19 11.69 7.72 3.41
CA PHE A 19 12.40 7.93 2.16
C PHE A 19 11.52 8.69 1.17
N ARG A 20 12.16 9.48 0.30
CA ARG A 20 11.52 10.19 -0.81
C ARG A 20 12.03 9.68 -2.14
N ALA A 21 11.31 10.01 -3.21
CA ALA A 21 11.85 9.84 -4.55
C ALA A 21 13.22 10.54 -4.67
N ASP A 22 14.15 9.91 -5.38
CA ASP A 22 15.54 10.31 -5.58
C ASP A 22 16.47 10.27 -4.35
N ASP A 23 15.96 9.93 -3.16
CA ASP A 23 16.84 9.67 -2.00
C ASP A 23 17.75 8.45 -2.28
N ALA A 24 18.95 8.48 -1.70
CA ALA A 24 19.86 7.34 -1.73
C ALA A 24 19.33 6.17 -0.89
N CYS A 25 19.69 4.95 -1.29
CA CYS A 25 19.30 3.74 -0.56
C CYS A 25 19.88 3.71 0.85
N LYS A 26 19.01 3.79 1.86
CA LYS A 26 19.43 3.72 3.27
C LYS A 26 19.62 2.27 3.74
N GLY A 27 18.94 1.33 3.11
CA GLY A 27 18.95 -0.09 3.50
C GLY A 27 17.58 -0.73 3.31
N PHE A 28 17.50 -2.01 3.63
CA PHE A 28 16.28 -2.80 3.53
C PHE A 28 15.46 -2.63 4.81
N VAL A 29 14.20 -2.23 4.66
CA VAL A 29 13.32 -1.99 5.82
C VAL A 29 12.56 -3.26 6.15
N VAL A 30 12.62 -3.66 7.42
CA VAL A 30 11.83 -4.75 8.01
C VAL A 30 10.92 -4.17 9.08
N VAL A 31 9.61 -4.20 8.86
CA VAL A 31 8.64 -3.69 9.83
C VAL A 31 8.38 -4.74 10.92
N ARG A 32 8.45 -4.34 12.18
CA ARG A 32 8.11 -5.16 13.35
C ARG A 32 6.74 -4.83 13.90
N SER A 33 6.38 -3.55 13.90
CA SER A 33 5.06 -3.04 14.28
C SER A 33 4.77 -1.73 13.54
N GLY A 34 3.50 -1.42 13.33
CA GLY A 34 3.05 -0.24 12.62
C GLY A 34 2.94 -0.45 11.11
N ARG A 35 2.86 0.66 10.36
CA ARG A 35 2.58 0.63 8.92
C ARG A 35 3.25 1.77 8.18
N ILE A 36 3.80 1.45 7.01
CA ILE A 36 4.34 2.42 6.05
C ILE A 36 3.43 2.43 4.84
N ARG A 37 3.02 3.60 4.37
CA ARG A 37 2.38 3.79 3.06
C ARG A 37 3.43 4.22 2.05
N VAL A 38 3.44 3.54 0.91
CA VAL A 38 4.30 3.88 -0.22
C VAL A 38 3.44 4.49 -1.33
N SER A 39 3.81 5.67 -1.81
CA SER A 39 3.04 6.41 -2.82
C SER A 39 3.92 7.06 -3.89
N LEU A 40 3.34 7.23 -5.08
CA LEU A 40 3.91 8.02 -6.17
C LEU A 40 3.23 9.38 -6.22
N THR A 41 4.02 10.40 -6.47
CA THR A 41 3.52 11.75 -6.73
C THR A 41 3.87 12.13 -8.17
N SER A 42 2.86 12.40 -8.98
CA SER A 42 3.05 12.87 -10.36
C SER A 42 3.53 14.33 -10.39
N ARG A 43 4.04 14.78 -11.54
CA ARG A 43 4.41 16.19 -11.76
C ARG A 43 3.26 17.19 -11.55
N SER A 44 2.02 16.71 -11.71
CA SER A 44 0.81 17.51 -11.48
C SER A 44 0.41 17.63 -10.00
N GLY A 45 1.14 16.97 -9.10
CA GLY A 45 0.79 16.86 -7.68
C GLY A 45 -0.20 15.74 -7.36
N ARG A 46 -0.75 15.03 -8.37
CA ARG A 46 -1.60 13.86 -8.12
C ARG A 46 -0.79 12.75 -7.47
N GLU A 47 -1.23 12.31 -6.30
CA GLU A 47 -0.64 11.21 -5.54
C GLU A 47 -1.42 9.90 -5.77
N VAL A 48 -0.72 8.77 -5.83
CA VAL A 48 -1.31 7.43 -5.90
C VAL A 48 -0.60 6.55 -4.88
N THR A 49 -1.35 5.95 -3.97
CA THR A 49 -0.84 4.91 -3.08
C THR A 49 -0.55 3.65 -3.90
N LEU A 50 0.69 3.16 -3.83
CA LEU A 50 1.08 1.91 -4.47
C LEU A 50 0.73 0.71 -3.60
N TYR A 51 1.17 0.74 -2.34
CA TYR A 51 0.94 -0.34 -1.38
C TYR A 51 1.27 0.14 0.04
N ARG A 52 0.94 -0.70 1.01
CA ARG A 52 1.30 -0.54 2.42
C ARG A 52 2.20 -1.69 2.86
N VAL A 53 3.09 -1.40 3.81
CA VAL A 53 4.04 -2.35 4.39
C VAL A 53 3.78 -2.43 5.89
N GLY A 54 3.38 -3.60 6.35
CA GLY A 54 3.30 -3.96 7.76
C GLY A 54 4.24 -5.12 8.13
N PRO A 55 4.08 -5.70 9.33
CA PRO A 55 4.86 -6.85 9.76
C PRO A 55 4.71 -8.04 8.80
N GLY A 56 5.84 -8.60 8.35
CA GLY A 56 5.87 -9.72 7.41
C GLY A 56 5.82 -9.32 5.92
N ASP A 57 5.48 -8.06 5.62
CA ASP A 57 5.50 -7.56 4.25
C ASP A 57 6.91 -7.19 3.79
N ILE A 58 7.13 -7.25 2.47
CA ILE A 58 8.30 -6.65 1.84
C ILE A 58 8.05 -5.19 1.44
N CYS A 59 8.98 -4.31 1.77
CA CYS A 59 9.03 -2.98 1.18
C CYS A 59 9.78 -3.02 -0.17
N LEU A 60 9.02 -3.17 -1.27
CA LEU A 60 9.62 -3.29 -2.62
C LEU A 60 10.51 -2.11 -3.00
N GLN A 61 10.21 -0.88 -2.57
CA GLN A 61 11.07 0.28 -2.81
C GLN A 61 12.48 0.06 -2.26
N THR A 62 12.61 -0.43 -1.01
CA THR A 62 13.93 -0.72 -0.44
C THR A 62 14.59 -1.94 -1.06
N PHE A 63 13.81 -2.94 -1.48
CA PHE A 63 14.32 -4.10 -2.21
C PHE A 63 14.89 -3.71 -3.58
N SER A 64 14.10 -3.09 -4.44
CA SER A 64 14.49 -2.71 -5.81
C SER A 64 15.68 -1.75 -5.79
N CYS A 65 15.67 -0.79 -4.88
CA CYS A 65 16.78 0.14 -4.67
C CYS A 65 18.11 -0.59 -4.40
N LEU A 66 18.10 -1.64 -3.58
CA LEU A 66 19.29 -2.42 -3.24
C LEU A 66 19.73 -3.38 -4.34
N VAL A 67 18.79 -4.01 -5.05
CA VAL A 67 19.06 -5.00 -6.08
C VAL A 67 19.48 -4.34 -7.40
N GLU A 68 18.82 -3.24 -7.78
CA GLU A 68 19.12 -2.51 -9.02
C GLU A 68 20.23 -1.47 -8.85
N GLY A 69 20.61 -1.15 -7.61
CA GLY A 69 21.57 -0.08 -7.32
C GLY A 69 21.05 1.31 -7.72
N ARG A 70 19.72 1.51 -7.65
CA ARG A 70 19.06 2.77 -8.01
C ARG A 70 18.60 3.55 -6.79
N ARG A 71 18.28 4.83 -6.99
CA ARG A 71 17.60 5.66 -5.98
C ARG A 71 16.14 5.25 -5.83
N TYR A 72 15.50 5.66 -4.74
CA TYR A 72 14.07 5.40 -4.55
C TYR A 72 13.24 6.09 -5.63
N ALA A 73 12.16 5.43 -6.07
CA ALA A 73 11.24 5.97 -7.07
C ALA A 73 9.96 6.56 -6.45
N ALA A 74 9.71 6.29 -5.18
CA ALA A 74 8.48 6.62 -4.48
C ALA A 74 8.77 7.18 -3.07
N GLU A 75 7.75 7.76 -2.45
CA GLU A 75 7.79 8.21 -1.06
C GLU A 75 7.25 7.13 -0.12
N GLY A 76 7.88 6.98 1.06
CA GLY A 76 7.45 6.11 2.13
C GLY A 76 7.14 6.91 3.39
N VAL A 77 5.89 6.92 3.82
CA VAL A 77 5.41 7.67 4.99
C VAL A 77 4.85 6.72 6.04
N VAL A 78 5.22 6.94 7.30
CA VAL A 78 4.69 6.20 8.45
C VAL A 78 3.22 6.56 8.66
N GLU A 79 2.30 5.60 8.50
CA GLU A 79 0.85 5.79 8.71
C GLU A 79 0.43 5.60 10.17
N THR A 80 1.16 4.80 10.93
CA THR A 80 0.97 4.55 12.37
C THR A 80 2.33 4.40 13.02
N ASP A 81 2.47 4.76 14.30
CA ASP A 81 3.74 4.60 15.04
C ASP A 81 4.45 3.29 14.71
N LEU A 82 5.70 3.41 14.29
CA LEU A 82 6.45 2.36 13.62
C LEU A 82 7.61 1.89 14.47
N ILE A 83 7.74 0.58 14.59
CA ILE A 83 8.95 -0.11 15.05
C ILE A 83 9.46 -0.94 13.88
N ALA A 84 10.68 -0.67 13.44
CA ALA A 84 11.27 -1.36 12.29
C ALA A 84 12.78 -1.54 12.45
N GLU A 85 13.37 -2.28 11.53
CA GLU A 85 14.82 -2.44 11.40
C GLU A 85 15.25 -2.01 10.00
N ILE A 86 16.39 -1.33 9.91
CA ILE A 86 17.08 -1.06 8.64
C ILE A 86 18.30 -1.97 8.54
N ILE A 87 18.26 -2.91 7.60
CA ILE A 87 19.40 -3.74 7.24
C ILE A 87 20.27 -2.95 6.25
N PRO A 88 21.53 -2.62 6.57
CA PRO A 88 22.37 -1.84 5.66
C PRO A 88 22.58 -2.55 4.31
N PRO A 89 22.85 -1.80 3.22
CA PRO A 89 22.95 -2.38 1.87
C PRO A 89 23.91 -3.56 1.75
N GLU A 90 25.10 -3.46 2.36
CA GLU A 90 26.10 -4.52 2.29
C GLU A 90 25.66 -5.78 3.04
N VAL A 91 25.08 -5.59 4.23
CA VAL A 91 24.52 -6.67 5.03
C VAL A 91 23.41 -7.39 4.28
N PHE A 92 22.51 -6.63 3.63
CA PHE A 92 21.44 -7.19 2.82
C PHE A 92 21.99 -8.04 1.67
N ARG A 93 22.95 -7.50 0.90
CA ARG A 93 23.57 -8.21 -0.23
C ARG A 93 24.26 -9.50 0.21
N GLN A 94 25.04 -9.45 1.28
CA GLN A 94 25.71 -10.61 1.82
C GLN A 94 24.72 -11.67 2.29
N ARG A 95 23.69 -11.28 3.06
CA ARG A 95 22.65 -12.23 3.51
C ARG A 95 21.89 -12.84 2.34
N LEU A 96 21.55 -12.05 1.33
CA LEU A 96 20.87 -12.57 0.14
C LEU A 96 21.74 -13.63 -0.58
N ALA A 97 23.07 -13.48 -0.57
CA ALA A 97 23.99 -14.43 -1.16
C ALA A 97 24.22 -15.69 -0.30
N SER A 98 24.39 -15.55 1.02
CA SER A 98 24.87 -16.62 1.90
C SER A 98 23.79 -17.29 2.77
N ASP A 99 22.66 -16.62 3.02
CA ASP A 99 21.59 -17.09 3.91
C ASP A 99 20.36 -17.51 3.08
N HIS A 100 20.25 -18.81 2.82
CA HIS A 100 19.16 -19.37 2.01
C HIS A 100 17.78 -19.13 2.64
N VAL A 101 17.66 -19.15 3.97
CA VAL A 101 16.39 -18.90 4.66
C VAL A 101 15.93 -17.46 4.44
N PHE A 102 16.86 -16.52 4.58
CA PHE A 102 16.59 -15.10 4.29
C PHE A 102 16.23 -14.89 2.82
N ARG A 103 17.01 -15.45 1.89
CA ARG A 103 16.74 -15.35 0.46
C ARG A 103 15.37 -15.90 0.09
N ASP A 104 15.02 -17.08 0.58
CA ASP A 104 13.72 -17.69 0.30
C ASP A 104 12.56 -16.87 0.89
N ALA A 105 12.75 -16.26 2.07
CA ALA A 105 11.76 -15.36 2.65
C ALA A 105 11.55 -14.11 1.78
N ILE A 106 12.64 -13.50 1.28
CA ILE A 106 12.57 -12.35 0.37
C ILE A 106 11.87 -12.73 -0.94
N LEU A 107 12.28 -13.83 -1.58
CA LEU A 107 11.69 -14.27 -2.84
C LEU A 107 10.20 -14.59 -2.70
N ARG A 108 9.79 -15.24 -1.61
CA ARG A 108 8.36 -15.45 -1.32
C ARG A 108 7.60 -14.14 -1.16
N ALA A 109 8.16 -13.19 -0.42
CA ALA A 109 7.50 -11.90 -0.21
C ALA A 109 7.41 -11.07 -1.51
N VAL A 110 8.42 -11.13 -2.38
CA VAL A 110 8.38 -10.52 -3.72
C VAL A 110 7.31 -11.19 -4.58
N ALA A 111 7.25 -12.52 -4.61
CA ALA A 111 6.25 -13.26 -5.37
C ALA A 111 4.83 -12.93 -4.91
N HIS A 112 4.58 -12.89 -3.60
CA HIS A 112 3.29 -12.46 -3.04
C HIS A 112 2.91 -11.06 -3.52
N ARG A 113 3.85 -10.10 -3.46
CA ARG A 113 3.56 -8.73 -3.89
C ARG A 113 3.35 -8.61 -5.39
N PHE A 114 4.02 -9.45 -6.18
CA PHE A 114 3.79 -9.52 -7.61
C PHE A 114 2.37 -10.00 -7.90
N SER A 115 1.89 -11.06 -7.23
CA SER A 115 0.50 -11.51 -7.34
C SER A 115 -0.51 -10.45 -6.90
N ASP A 116 -0.23 -9.66 -5.85
CA ASP A 116 -1.08 -8.52 -5.48
C ASP A 116 -1.20 -7.49 -6.62
N PHE A 117 -0.11 -7.25 -7.35
CA PHE A 117 -0.12 -6.34 -8.51
C PHE A 117 -0.79 -6.95 -9.74
N GLU A 118 -0.63 -8.24 -10.00
CA GLU A 118 -1.36 -8.95 -11.05
C GLU A 118 -2.86 -8.82 -10.81
N GLN A 119 -3.32 -9.04 -9.57
CA GLN A 119 -4.72 -8.85 -9.21
C GLN A 119 -5.17 -7.41 -9.43
N LEU A 120 -4.36 -6.42 -9.04
CA LEU A 120 -4.70 -5.01 -9.28
C LEU A 120 -4.80 -4.68 -10.77
N VAL A 121 -3.91 -5.24 -11.60
CA VAL A 121 -3.94 -5.05 -13.06
C VAL A 121 -5.19 -5.71 -13.64
N GLU A 122 -5.52 -6.93 -13.21
CA GLU A 122 -6.75 -7.62 -13.56
C GLU A 122 -7.97 -6.75 -13.20
N ASP A 123 -7.98 -6.20 -12.00
CA ASP A 123 -9.05 -5.35 -11.49
C ASP A 123 -9.23 -4.05 -12.28
N VAL A 124 -8.14 -3.50 -12.80
CA VAL A 124 -8.16 -2.28 -13.61
C VAL A 124 -8.51 -2.59 -15.06
N ALA A 125 -8.00 -3.70 -15.61
CA ALA A 125 -8.12 -4.06 -17.00
C ALA A 125 -9.45 -4.77 -17.32
N LEU A 126 -9.92 -5.63 -16.41
CA LEU A 126 -11.10 -6.47 -16.59
C LEU A 126 -12.29 -5.95 -15.79
N SER A 127 -12.07 -5.26 -14.66
CA SER A 127 -13.16 -4.75 -13.83
C SER A 127 -13.39 -3.25 -14.05
N GLY A 128 -14.65 -2.88 -14.31
CA GLY A 128 -15.05 -1.48 -14.39
C GLY A 128 -14.77 -0.72 -13.09
N LEU A 129 -14.73 0.61 -13.14
CA LEU A 129 -14.55 1.45 -11.95
C LEU A 129 -15.54 1.10 -10.82
N GLU A 130 -16.77 0.69 -11.17
CA GLU A 130 -17.76 0.23 -10.19
C GLU A 130 -17.22 -0.92 -9.32
N ALA A 131 -16.56 -1.91 -9.91
CA ALA A 131 -16.03 -3.06 -9.19
C ALA A 131 -14.88 -2.70 -8.25
N ARG A 132 -13.94 -1.87 -8.73
CA ARG A 132 -12.84 -1.36 -7.88
C ARG A 132 -13.35 -0.52 -6.71
N LEU A 133 -14.36 0.31 -6.97
CA LEU A 133 -15.00 1.10 -5.93
C LEU A 133 -15.74 0.21 -4.92
N ALA A 134 -16.48 -0.79 -5.37
CA ALA A 134 -17.18 -1.73 -4.49
C ALA A 134 -16.19 -2.49 -3.59
N ARG A 135 -15.07 -2.98 -4.13
CA ARG A 135 -14.00 -3.63 -3.35
C ARG A 135 -13.35 -2.70 -2.35
N ALA A 136 -13.06 -1.46 -2.75
CA ALA A 136 -12.49 -0.49 -1.83
C ALA A 136 -13.44 -0.18 -0.66
N LEU A 137 -14.74 -0.01 -0.93
CA LEU A 137 -15.73 0.21 0.12
C LEU A 137 -15.84 -0.99 1.08
N LEU A 138 -15.90 -2.21 0.55
CA LEU A 138 -15.93 -3.44 1.37
C LEU A 138 -14.67 -3.65 2.21
N ARG A 139 -13.49 -3.27 1.67
CA ARG A 139 -12.21 -3.36 2.38
C ARG A 139 -12.05 -2.30 3.47
N LEU A 140 -12.59 -1.09 3.24
CA LEU A 140 -12.43 0.06 4.12
C LEU A 140 -13.57 0.20 5.15
N SER A 141 -14.66 -0.57 5.01
CA SER A 141 -15.78 -0.50 5.93
C SER A 141 -15.44 -1.07 7.30
N ASP A 142 -15.93 -0.42 8.34
CA ASP A 142 -15.93 -0.95 9.69
C ASP A 142 -16.92 -2.14 9.85
N PRO A 143 -16.96 -2.81 11.02
CA PRO A 143 -17.91 -3.90 11.26
C PRO A 143 -19.40 -3.51 11.18
N GLN A 144 -19.71 -2.22 11.21
CA GLN A 144 -21.07 -1.67 11.08
C GLN A 144 -21.40 -1.26 9.64
N GLY A 145 -20.45 -1.37 8.70
CA GLY A 145 -20.64 -1.03 7.30
C GLY A 145 -20.40 0.44 6.97
N HIS A 146 -19.75 1.21 7.85
CA HIS A 146 -19.43 2.62 7.61
C HIS A 146 -18.01 2.78 7.08
N VAL A 147 -17.85 3.68 6.11
CA VAL A 147 -16.56 4.06 5.53
C VAL A 147 -16.37 5.56 5.73
N THR A 148 -15.58 5.95 6.73
CA THR A 148 -15.23 7.35 6.98
C THR A 148 -14.07 7.78 6.07
N ILE A 149 -14.40 8.26 4.87
CA ILE A 149 -13.39 8.67 3.87
C ILE A 149 -13.93 9.81 3.00
N THR A 150 -13.05 10.73 2.60
CA THR A 150 -13.43 11.76 1.60
C THR A 150 -13.44 11.17 0.19
N HIS A 151 -14.22 11.75 -0.73
CA HIS A 151 -14.20 11.30 -2.13
C HIS A 151 -12.83 11.49 -2.79
N GLU A 152 -12.05 12.47 -2.35
CA GLU A 152 -10.67 12.67 -2.82
C GLU A 152 -9.76 11.52 -2.38
N ALA A 153 -9.79 11.19 -1.08
CA ALA A 153 -9.01 10.06 -0.56
C ALA A 153 -9.45 8.72 -1.17
N LEU A 154 -10.76 8.53 -1.39
CA LEU A 154 -11.27 7.34 -2.06
C LEU A 154 -10.84 7.27 -3.53
N ALA A 155 -10.75 8.42 -4.23
CA ALA A 155 -10.23 8.48 -5.60
C ALA A 155 -8.76 8.06 -5.69
N VAL A 156 -7.94 8.43 -4.70
CA VAL A 156 -6.56 7.96 -4.58
C VAL A 156 -6.53 6.44 -4.39
N GLU A 157 -7.38 5.89 -3.52
CA GLU A 157 -7.42 4.45 -3.22
C GLU A 157 -7.81 3.59 -4.44
N VAL A 158 -8.67 4.08 -5.35
CA VAL A 158 -9.08 3.33 -6.55
C VAL A 158 -8.44 3.84 -7.84
N ALA A 159 -7.38 4.64 -7.75
CA ALA A 159 -6.65 5.20 -8.88
C ALA A 159 -7.57 5.84 -9.94
N SER A 160 -8.49 6.70 -9.48
CA SER A 160 -9.46 7.41 -10.33
C SER A 160 -9.45 8.91 -10.03
N GLY A 161 -10.38 9.67 -10.62
CA GLY A 161 -10.57 11.10 -10.31
C GLY A 161 -11.76 11.31 -9.36
N ARG A 162 -11.66 12.28 -8.45
CA ARG A 162 -12.74 12.63 -7.48
C ARG A 162 -14.11 12.83 -8.13
N ALA A 163 -14.16 13.48 -9.30
CA ALA A 163 -15.41 13.70 -10.02
C ALA A 163 -16.05 12.38 -10.46
N VAL A 164 -15.23 11.43 -10.89
CA VAL A 164 -15.69 10.10 -11.31
C VAL A 164 -16.19 9.31 -10.12
N ILE A 165 -15.49 9.36 -8.98
CA ILE A 165 -15.92 8.73 -7.71
C ILE A 165 -17.26 9.28 -7.24
N SER A 166 -17.40 10.61 -7.22
CA SER A 166 -18.65 11.26 -6.81
C SER A 166 -19.83 10.81 -7.68
N ARG A 167 -19.60 10.66 -9.00
CA ARG A 167 -20.62 10.18 -9.94
C ARG A 167 -21.00 8.73 -9.67
N THR A 168 -20.01 7.83 -9.53
CA THR A 168 -20.25 6.40 -9.29
C THR A 168 -20.89 6.13 -7.92
N LEU A 169 -20.46 6.84 -6.88
CA LEU A 169 -21.13 6.79 -5.57
C LEU A 169 -22.58 7.27 -5.64
N GLY A 170 -22.86 8.31 -6.44
CA GLY A 170 -24.22 8.76 -6.72
C GLY A 170 -25.06 7.69 -7.43
N GLU A 171 -24.45 6.90 -8.33
CA GLU A 171 -25.12 5.74 -8.96
C GLU A 171 -25.42 4.64 -7.95
N PHE A 172 -24.47 4.29 -7.08
CA PHE A 172 -24.67 3.31 -6.01
C PHE A 172 -25.77 3.75 -5.04
N ALA A 173 -25.80 5.03 -4.67
CA ALA A 173 -26.84 5.60 -3.82
C ALA A 173 -28.23 5.54 -4.49
N ARG A 174 -28.32 5.87 -5.78
CA ARG A 174 -29.57 5.72 -6.55
C ARG A 174 -30.05 4.27 -6.64
N ARG A 175 -29.14 3.31 -6.70
CA ARG A 175 -29.46 1.87 -6.65
C ARG A 175 -29.78 1.38 -5.22
N GLY A 176 -29.65 2.23 -4.21
CA GLY A 176 -29.84 1.91 -2.80
C GLY A 176 -28.80 0.93 -2.26
N TRP A 177 -27.57 0.96 -2.80
CA TRP A 177 -26.47 0.12 -2.35
C TRP A 177 -25.70 0.75 -1.19
N VAL A 178 -25.65 2.08 -1.18
CA VAL A 178 -25.00 2.89 -0.13
C VAL A 178 -25.87 4.12 0.20
N ALA A 179 -25.70 4.68 1.39
CA ALA A 179 -26.13 6.04 1.72
C ALA A 179 -24.89 6.94 1.84
N LEU A 180 -25.02 8.19 1.37
CA LEU A 180 -23.94 9.17 1.39
C LEU A 180 -24.23 10.23 2.45
N HIS A 181 -23.34 10.31 3.43
CA HIS A 181 -23.36 11.31 4.50
C HIS A 181 -22.15 12.24 4.36
N ARG A 182 -22.09 13.30 5.17
CA ARG A 182 -20.95 14.23 5.10
C ARG A 182 -19.69 13.58 5.66
N GLY A 183 -18.78 13.16 4.77
CA GLY A 183 -17.50 12.55 5.13
C GLY A 183 -17.59 11.05 5.46
N GLU A 184 -18.74 10.44 5.21
CA GLU A 184 -18.99 9.04 5.52
C GLU A 184 -19.90 8.41 4.46
N ILE A 185 -19.65 7.13 4.18
CA ILE A 185 -20.43 6.30 3.27
C ILE A 185 -20.93 5.10 4.06
N GLU A 186 -22.24 4.89 4.11
CA GLU A 186 -22.87 3.76 4.79
C GLU A 186 -23.25 2.69 3.75
N ILE A 187 -22.83 1.45 3.97
CA ILE A 187 -23.15 0.33 3.08
C ILE A 187 -24.52 -0.25 3.45
N LEU A 188 -25.51 -0.05 2.59
CA LEU A 188 -26.88 -0.55 2.78
C LEU A 188 -27.07 -1.98 2.26
N LYS A 189 -26.35 -2.36 1.21
CA LYS A 189 -26.47 -3.69 0.57
C LYS A 189 -25.10 -4.31 0.28
N PRO A 190 -24.46 -4.93 1.28
CA PRO A 190 -23.15 -5.56 1.13
C PRO A 190 -23.11 -6.60 0.00
N GLU A 191 -24.16 -7.43 -0.14
CA GLU A 191 -24.25 -8.45 -1.18
C GLU A 191 -24.33 -7.86 -2.61
N ALA A 192 -24.92 -6.67 -2.77
CA ALA A 192 -24.92 -5.99 -4.06
C ALA A 192 -23.53 -5.47 -4.42
N LEU A 193 -22.79 -4.94 -3.43
CA LEU A 193 -21.40 -4.53 -3.62
C LEU A 193 -20.49 -5.74 -3.88
N LYS A 194 -20.69 -6.88 -3.23
CA LYS A 194 -19.94 -8.11 -3.51
C LYS A 194 -20.12 -8.55 -4.96
N ARG A 195 -21.36 -8.61 -5.45
CA ARG A 195 -21.63 -8.94 -6.87
C ARG A 195 -21.10 -7.90 -7.86
N ALA A 196 -21.02 -6.64 -7.45
CA ALA A 196 -20.42 -5.60 -8.28
C ALA A 196 -18.89 -5.64 -8.23
N ALA A 197 -18.31 -6.20 -7.17
CA ALA A 197 -16.88 -6.37 -6.96
C ALA A 197 -16.29 -7.56 -7.74
N ASP A 198 -17.11 -8.58 -8.02
CA ASP A 198 -16.85 -9.69 -8.94
C ASP A 198 -16.84 -9.22 -10.42
#